data_AF-A0A1T4PYE4-F1
#
_entry.id   AF-A0A1T4PYE4-F1
#
_cell.length_a   1.000
_cell.length_b   1.000
_cell.length_c   1.000
_cell.angle_alpha   90.00
_cell.angle_beta   90.00
_cell.angle_gamma   90.00
#
_symmetry.space_group_name_H-M   'P 1'
#
loop_
_entity.id
_entity.type
_entity.pdbx_description
1 polymer ?
#
loop_
_entity_poly.entity_id
_entity_poly.type
_entity_poly.pdbx_seq_one_letter_code
_entity_poly.pdbx_strand_id
1 'polypeptide(L)'
;WDVNRVYMLQKGIKIYLTDWKLIGGVKPTSKLPNGALKNIKEGAKNLPNNIYVREWSDHRVYYIHDGVKQYLTSWNKVGGVKPVLILPDTTLNEFTTGKDI
;
A
#
# COMPACT_ATOMS: atom_id res chain seq x y z
N TRP A 1 -1.51 -25.97 11.32
CA TRP A 1 -1.28 -24.57 11.71
C TRP A 1 -1.17 -23.76 10.43
N ASP A 2 -2.13 -22.88 10.18
CA ASP A 2 -2.02 -21.98 9.03
C ASP A 2 -0.85 -21.02 9.29
N VAL A 3 -0.03 -20.83 8.27
CA VAL A 3 1.22 -20.07 8.27
C VAL A 3 1.11 -18.72 9.00
N ASN A 4 2.16 -18.30 9.71
CA ASN A 4 2.29 -16.99 10.39
C ASN A 4 2.23 -15.82 9.37
N ARG A 5 1.08 -15.59 8.75
CA ARG A 5 0.88 -14.48 7.81
C ARG A 5 0.67 -13.20 8.61
N VAL A 6 1.44 -12.19 8.26
CA VAL A 6 1.27 -10.85 8.78
C VAL A 6 0.60 -10.02 7.70
N TYR A 7 -0.42 -9.26 8.09
CA TYR A 7 -1.12 -8.34 7.21
C TYR A 7 -1.03 -6.93 7.76
N MET A 8 -0.80 -5.96 6.89
CA MET A 8 -1.04 -4.56 7.19
C MET A 8 -2.46 -4.19 6.79
N LEU A 9 -3.19 -3.49 7.65
CA LEU A 9 -4.53 -2.98 7.33
C LEU A 9 -4.44 -1.52 6.89
N GLN A 10 -4.91 -1.22 5.68
CA GLN A 10 -4.98 0.13 5.13
C GLN A 10 -6.37 0.38 4.58
N LYS A 11 -7.09 1.38 5.14
CA LYS A 11 -8.45 1.74 4.72
C LYS A 11 -9.42 0.55 4.60
N GLY A 12 -9.31 -0.42 5.53
CA GLY A 12 -10.16 -1.62 5.53
C GLY A 12 -9.76 -2.69 4.51
N ILE A 13 -8.60 -2.56 3.87
CA ILE A 13 -8.00 -3.56 2.98
C ILE A 13 -6.82 -4.20 3.70
N LYS A 14 -6.71 -5.53 3.62
CA LYS A 14 -5.53 -6.25 4.11
C LYS A 14 -4.48 -6.37 3.01
N ILE A 15 -3.26 -6.04 3.34
CA ILE A 15 -2.09 -6.12 2.48
C ILE A 15 -1.16 -7.17 3.08
N TYR A 16 -0.88 -8.24 2.35
CA TYR A 16 0.00 -9.30 2.84
C TYR A 16 1.44 -8.79 2.89
N LEU A 17 2.07 -8.94 4.06
CA LEU A 17 3.48 -8.62 4.27
C LEU A 17 4.31 -9.89 4.21
N THR A 18 5.08 -10.02 3.12
CA THR A 18 6.00 -11.14 2.91
C THR A 18 7.35 -10.94 3.62
N ASP A 19 7.78 -9.70 3.81
CA ASP A 19 9.03 -9.33 4.49
C ASP A 19 8.83 -8.02 5.28
N TRP A 20 9.30 -8.01 6.53
CA TRP A 20 9.28 -6.84 7.41
C TRP A 20 10.16 -5.71 6.90
N LYS A 21 11.21 -6.00 6.11
CA LYS A 21 12.07 -4.96 5.51
C LYS A 21 11.29 -4.00 4.61
N LEU A 22 10.22 -4.50 3.97
CA LEU A 22 9.33 -3.70 3.12
C LEU A 22 8.59 -2.60 3.88
N ILE A 23 8.57 -2.67 5.22
CA ILE A 23 8.01 -1.63 6.09
C ILE A 23 9.01 -1.14 7.14
N GLY A 24 10.31 -1.21 6.82
CA GLY A 24 11.38 -0.67 7.68
C GLY A 24 11.54 -1.45 8.98
N GLY A 25 11.39 -2.77 8.92
CA GLY A 25 11.63 -3.69 10.03
C GLY A 25 10.37 -4.08 10.81
N VAL A 26 10.59 -4.92 11.82
CA VAL A 26 9.51 -5.49 12.65
C VAL A 26 8.72 -4.38 13.37
N LYS A 27 7.39 -4.47 13.31
CA LYS A 27 6.48 -3.57 14.03
C LYS A 27 5.64 -4.38 15.04
N PRO A 28 5.03 -3.70 16.04
CA PRO A 28 4.05 -4.34 16.91
C PRO A 28 2.92 -4.98 16.10
N THR A 29 2.47 -6.16 16.52
CA THR A 29 1.39 -6.91 15.87
C THR A 29 0.30 -7.27 16.86
N SER A 30 -0.92 -7.43 16.35
CA SER A 30 -2.03 -8.04 17.10
C SER A 30 -2.27 -9.44 16.58
N LYS A 31 -2.31 -10.42 17.49
CA LYS A 31 -2.74 -11.78 17.14
C LYS A 31 -4.24 -11.82 17.04
N LEU A 32 -4.75 -12.42 15.98
CA LEU A 32 -6.17 -12.59 15.75
C LEU A 32 -6.51 -14.09 15.61
N PRO A 33 -7.72 -14.51 16.00
CA PRO A 33 -8.20 -15.86 15.74
C PRO A 33 -8.16 -16.21 14.24
N ASN A 34 -8.03 -17.50 13.94
CA ASN A 34 -8.10 -17.94 12.55
C ASN A 34 -9.43 -17.50 11.90
N GLY A 35 -9.37 -17.03 10.66
CA GLY A 35 -10.53 -16.54 9.93
C GLY A 35 -11.03 -15.15 10.33
N ALA A 36 -10.43 -14.47 11.31
CA ALA A 36 -10.84 -13.11 11.70
C ALA A 36 -10.74 -12.10 10.54
N LEU A 37 -9.86 -12.34 9.57
CA LEU A 37 -9.65 -11.49 8.39
C LEU A 37 -10.31 -12.05 7.11
N LYS A 38 -11.19 -13.06 7.22
CA LYS A 38 -11.73 -13.79 6.04
C LYS A 38 -12.57 -12.91 5.11
N ASN A 39 -13.32 -11.96 5.66
CA ASN A 39 -14.23 -11.08 4.92
C ASN A 39 -13.58 -9.75 4.53
N ILE A 40 -12.31 -9.53 4.88
CA ILE A 40 -11.58 -8.32 4.55
C ILE A 40 -10.96 -8.49 3.16
N LYS A 41 -11.26 -7.55 2.27
CA LYS A 41 -10.70 -7.50 0.91
C LYS A 41 -9.17 -7.42 0.96
N GLU A 42 -8.50 -8.05 0.00
CA GLU A 42 -7.04 -8.20 -0.02
C GLU A 42 -6.40 -7.64 -1.29
N GLY A 43 -5.22 -7.02 -1.15
CA GLY A 43 -4.36 -6.62 -2.26
C GLY A 43 -4.70 -5.26 -2.88
N ALA A 44 -3.82 -4.80 -3.77
CA ALA A 44 -3.81 -3.44 -4.28
C ALA A 44 -5.06 -3.09 -5.09
N LYS A 45 -5.61 -4.07 -5.82
CA LYS A 45 -6.84 -3.93 -6.63
C LYS A 45 -8.08 -3.49 -5.84
N ASN A 46 -8.07 -3.63 -4.52
CA ASN A 46 -9.19 -3.25 -3.66
C ASN A 46 -8.99 -1.90 -2.97
N LEU A 47 -7.85 -1.24 -3.20
CA LEU A 47 -7.61 0.11 -2.67
C LEU A 47 -8.54 1.13 -3.36
N PRO A 48 -8.86 2.25 -2.67
CA PRO A 48 -9.60 3.34 -3.28
C PRO A 48 -8.86 3.88 -4.51
N ASN A 49 -9.63 4.36 -5.49
CA ASN A 49 -9.09 5.04 -6.66
C ASN A 49 -8.71 6.50 -6.34
N ASN A 50 -7.90 7.12 -7.18
CA ASN A 50 -7.50 8.54 -7.08
C ASN A 50 -6.86 8.89 -5.73
N ILE A 51 -5.87 8.09 -5.33
CA ILE A 51 -5.16 8.24 -4.05
C ILE A 51 -3.69 8.55 -4.27
N TYR A 52 -3.07 9.20 -3.29
CA TYR A 52 -1.61 9.32 -3.21
C TYR A 52 -1.07 8.25 -2.28
N VAL A 53 -0.07 7.52 -2.77
CA VAL A 53 0.61 6.47 -2.02
C VAL A 53 2.06 6.85 -1.86
N ARG A 54 2.58 6.78 -0.64
CA ARG A 54 4.01 6.87 -0.38
C ARG A 54 4.58 5.47 -0.24
N GLU A 55 5.58 5.17 -1.04
CA GLU A 55 6.37 3.95 -0.95
C GLU A 55 7.18 3.95 0.35
N TRP A 56 7.23 2.80 1.02
CA TRP A 56 7.87 2.74 2.32
C TRP A 56 9.39 2.82 2.22
N SER A 57 9.99 2.14 1.23
CA SER A 57 11.45 1.99 1.14
C SER A 57 12.20 3.28 0.78
N ASP A 58 11.71 4.02 -0.22
CA ASP A 58 12.41 5.18 -0.78
C ASP A 58 11.64 6.51 -0.62
N HIS A 59 10.47 6.45 0.03
CA HIS A 59 9.60 7.59 0.30
C HIS A 59 9.08 8.33 -0.94
N ARG A 60 9.18 7.73 -2.13
CA ARG A 60 8.56 8.27 -3.34
C ARG A 60 7.04 8.26 -3.20
N VAL A 61 6.42 9.28 -3.78
CA VAL A 61 4.96 9.39 -3.81
C VAL A 61 4.48 9.07 -5.21
N TYR A 62 3.46 8.24 -5.29
CA TYR A 62 2.79 7.87 -6.53
C TYR A 62 1.32 8.27 -6.46
N TYR A 63 0.79 8.77 -7.57
CA TYR A 63 -0.63 8.90 -7.76
C TYR A 63 -1.18 7.61 -8.38
N ILE A 64 -2.18 7.02 -7.73
CA ILE A 64 -2.83 5.80 -8.17
C ILE A 64 -4.19 6.16 -8.74
N HIS A 65 -4.40 5.87 -10.02
CA HIS A 65 -5.69 5.99 -10.67
C HIS A 65 -5.89 4.87 -11.70
N ASP A 66 -7.08 4.29 -11.72
CA ASP A 66 -7.51 3.28 -12.71
C ASP A 66 -6.51 2.13 -12.92
N GLY A 67 -5.88 1.67 -11.84
CA GLY A 67 -4.88 0.59 -11.87
C GLY A 67 -3.48 1.02 -12.35
N VAL A 68 -3.26 2.31 -12.54
CA VAL A 68 -2.00 2.92 -12.97
C VAL A 68 -1.34 3.66 -11.80
N LYS A 69 -0.05 3.43 -11.59
CA LYS A 69 0.80 4.25 -10.72
C LYS A 69 1.61 5.25 -11.54
N GLN A 70 1.61 6.51 -11.13
CA GLN A 70 2.45 7.55 -11.72
C GLN A 70 3.30 8.18 -10.63
N TYR A 71 4.62 8.21 -10.83
CA TYR A 71 5.50 8.86 -9.87
C TYR A 71 5.23 10.37 -9.85
N LEU A 72 4.96 10.91 -8.67
CA LEU A 72 4.72 12.34 -8.46
C LEU A 72 6.06 13.02 -8.20
N THR A 73 6.58 13.73 -9.20
CA THR A 73 7.86 14.44 -9.13
C THR A 73 7.75 15.76 -8.37
N SER A 74 6.55 16.36 -8.28
CA SER A 74 6.32 17.60 -7.53
C SER A 74 4.86 17.80 -7.14
N TRP A 75 4.61 18.17 -5.88
CA TRP A 75 3.26 18.51 -5.38
C TRP A 75 2.60 19.70 -6.10
N ASN A 76 3.38 20.59 -6.69
CA ASN A 76 2.83 21.76 -7.41
C ASN A 76 1.98 21.34 -8.62
N LYS A 77 2.28 20.20 -9.23
CA LYS A 77 1.54 19.67 -10.39
C LYS A 77 0.13 19.19 -10.05
N VAL A 78 -0.16 18.96 -8.76
CA VAL A 78 -1.45 18.49 -8.26
C VAL A 78 -2.09 19.47 -7.25
N GLY A 79 -1.65 20.73 -7.28
CA GLY A 79 -2.22 21.80 -6.44
C GLY A 79 -1.87 21.67 -4.96
N GLY A 80 -0.63 21.26 -4.66
CA GLY A 80 -0.06 21.22 -3.31
C GLY A 80 -0.16 19.85 -2.65
N VAL A 81 0.38 19.78 -1.43
CA VAL A 81 0.51 18.54 -0.64
C VAL A 81 -0.86 17.92 -0.35
N LYS A 82 -0.97 16.60 -0.55
CA LYS A 82 -2.18 15.81 -0.26
C LYS A 82 -1.87 14.71 0.78
N PRO A 83 -2.90 14.18 1.48
CA PRO A 83 -2.74 13.01 2.34
C PRO A 83 -2.23 11.80 1.54
N VAL A 84 -1.34 11.02 2.17
CA VAL A 84 -0.77 9.80 1.55
C VAL A 84 -1.14 8.56 2.36
N LEU A 85 -1.39 7.45 1.66
CA LEU A 85 -1.34 6.10 2.25
C LEU A 85 0.08 5.58 2.15
N ILE A 86 0.58 4.93 3.20
CA ILE A 86 1.90 4.32 3.14
C ILE A 86 1.74 2.83 2.86
N LEU A 87 2.36 2.35 1.79
CA LEU A 87 2.24 0.97 1.33
C LEU A 87 3.63 0.33 1.15
N PRO A 88 3.74 -1.00 1.31
CA PRO A 88 4.92 -1.76 0.94
C PRO A 88 5.12 -1.72 -0.58
N ASP A 89 6.37 -1.78 -0.99
CA ASP A 89 6.80 -1.76 -2.40
C ASP A 89 6.13 -2.87 -3.23
N THR A 90 5.95 -4.05 -2.64
CA THR A 90 5.29 -5.19 -3.30
C THR A 90 3.85 -4.89 -3.71
N THR A 91 3.13 -4.06 -2.94
CA THR A 91 1.76 -3.63 -3.28
C THR A 91 1.76 -2.66 -4.46
N LEU A 92 2.77 -1.78 -4.54
CA LEU A 92 2.92 -0.85 -5.65
C LEU A 92 3.27 -1.57 -6.97
N ASN A 93 3.89 -2.75 -6.91
CA ASN A 93 4.23 -3.54 -8.10
C ASN A 93 3.00 -4.21 -8.76
N GLU A 94 1.85 -4.23 -8.11
CA GLU A 94 0.59 -4.72 -8.70
C GLU A 94 -0.05 -3.71 -9.68
N PHE A 95 0.39 -2.44 -9.67
CA PHE A 95 -0.10 -1.41 -10.57
C PHE A 95 0.77 -1.28 -11.82
N THR A 96 0.15 -0.94 -12.95
CA THR A 96 0.88 -0.61 -14.19
C THR A 96 1.57 0.75 -14.03
N THR A 97 2.80 0.89 -14.51
CA THR A 97 3.51 2.18 -14.44
C THR A 97 3.08 3.09 -15.59
N GLY A 98 2.52 4.25 -15.25
CA GLY A 98 2.21 5.32 -16.18
C GLY A 98 3.32 6.37 -16.23
N LYS A 99 3.12 7.39 -17.06
CA LYS A 99 4.03 8.53 -17.17
C LYS A 99 4.08 9.32 -15.85
N ASP A 100 5.27 9.75 -15.43
CA ASP A 100 5.47 10.59 -14.25
C ASP A 100 4.72 11.92 -14.34
N ILE A 101 4.23 12.37 -13.18
CA ILE A 101 3.45 13.59 -13.02
C ILE A 101 3.99 14.47 -11.90
#